data_AF-A0A067SPN2-F1
#
_entry.id   AF-A0A067SPN2-F1
#
_cell.length_a   1.000
_cell.length_b   1.000
_cell.length_c   1.000
_cell.angle_alpha   90.00
_cell.angle_beta   90.00
_cell.angle_gamma   90.00
#
_symmetry.space_group_name_H-M   'P 1'
#
loop_
_entity.id
_entity.type
_entity.pdbx_description
1 polymer ?
#
loop_
_entity_poly.entity_id
_entity_poly.type
_entity_poly.pdbx_seq_one_letter_code
_entity_poly.pdbx_strand_id
1 'polypeptide(L)'
;MSCVPFVRLPVHFRKDIAFTVSDVDAGTLYKPKVDVILDKSSQSSFGRGSKNVLDESYRSGREIPAADIGINNEVQEMLLYDVNTFMFPGREVNIKLYKLAVYETGGHFDWHMDSTHSDKHQATLLLALNTSWDGGNLALRRKGIETLAVVFYTDTEHRVEPVKSGVRIVLQYDIQVLKKPRADEKDKKEGNKKVEGADEESEDGNEEEEQSEAEDEDDGYEPWMDNIMLHYSKRLEVKGVAQTTADDAAQQAVISVIKKMHGKGAKEVAFALQHLYRSASISAEYLKGSDATLYNALLASGDFDVSLHPVILCEDSGIDQEGYLEDRFVYRYNAARGVKDDSSASPSPRKNQKRRANEFHVPQLSAIVEISRQDYVEYTGNEAMSAEYRYFGGGMFVRPKAK
;
A
#
# COMPACT_ATOMS: atom_id res chain seq x y z
N MET A 1 -13.57 -2.93 3.47
CA MET A 1 -12.69 -2.63 2.32
C MET A 1 -12.26 -3.95 1.72
N SER A 2 -12.07 -4.06 0.41
CA SER A 2 -11.53 -5.30 -0.17
C SER A 2 -10.07 -5.48 0.28
N CYS A 3 -9.78 -6.60 0.95
CA CYS A 3 -8.41 -7.01 1.29
C CYS A 3 -7.63 -7.53 0.06
N VAL A 4 -8.29 -7.59 -1.10
CA VAL A 4 -7.71 -8.06 -2.36
C VAL A 4 -6.98 -6.89 -3.04
N PRO A 5 -5.73 -7.07 -3.52
CA PRO A 5 -4.93 -5.99 -4.10
C PRO A 5 -5.46 -5.50 -5.46
N PHE A 6 -6.40 -6.24 -6.06
CA PHE A 6 -7.10 -5.87 -7.27
C PHE A 6 -8.56 -6.28 -7.22
N VAL A 7 -9.38 -5.60 -8.02
CA VAL A 7 -10.79 -5.90 -8.21
C VAL A 7 -11.10 -5.91 -9.70
N ARG A 8 -11.84 -6.93 -10.15
CA ARG A 8 -12.45 -6.94 -11.48
C ARG A 8 -13.81 -6.27 -11.41
N LEU A 9 -14.02 -5.28 -12.26
CA LEU A 9 -15.28 -4.55 -12.27
C LEU A 9 -16.23 -5.20 -13.28
N PRO A 10 -17.50 -5.45 -12.92
CA PRO A 10 -18.52 -5.94 -13.83
C PRO A 10 -19.02 -4.80 -14.75
N VAL A 11 -18.11 -4.11 -15.43
CA VAL A 11 -18.46 -2.93 -16.24
C VAL A 11 -19.18 -3.40 -17.49
N HIS A 12 -20.41 -2.92 -17.64
CA HIS A 12 -21.18 -3.04 -18.86
C HIS A 12 -21.74 -1.67 -19.24
N PHE A 13 -21.21 -1.09 -20.31
CA PHE A 13 -21.73 0.18 -20.83
C PHE A 13 -23.07 -0.08 -21.52
N ARG A 14 -24.14 0.56 -21.02
CA ARG A 14 -25.50 0.46 -21.60
C ARG A 14 -25.58 1.00 -23.03
N LYS A 15 -24.65 1.87 -23.40
CA LYS A 15 -24.48 2.43 -24.74
C LYS A 15 -23.02 2.29 -25.13
N ASP A 16 -22.77 2.11 -26.41
CA ASP A 16 -21.42 2.18 -26.95
C ASP A 16 -20.99 3.65 -27.04
N ILE A 17 -19.93 4.02 -26.33
CA ILE A 17 -19.53 5.42 -26.15
C ILE A 17 -18.45 5.77 -27.17
N ALA A 18 -18.71 6.82 -27.96
CA ALA A 18 -17.74 7.34 -28.92
C ALA A 18 -16.64 8.14 -28.22
N PHE A 19 -15.46 8.16 -28.83
CA PHE A 19 -14.33 8.97 -28.37
C PHE A 19 -13.49 9.48 -29.55
N THR A 20 -12.73 10.53 -29.30
CA THR A 20 -11.81 11.13 -30.27
C THR A 20 -10.37 11.03 -29.76
N VAL A 21 -9.43 11.05 -30.70
CA VAL A 21 -8.00 11.23 -30.45
C VAL A 21 -7.50 12.38 -31.30
N SER A 22 -6.92 13.40 -30.65
CA SER A 22 -6.48 14.66 -31.29
C SER A 22 -7.59 15.27 -32.17
N ASP A 23 -8.80 15.36 -31.64
CA ASP A 23 -10.03 15.83 -32.31
C ASP A 23 -10.49 15.01 -33.54
N VAL A 24 -9.89 13.85 -33.78
CA VAL A 24 -10.30 12.92 -34.84
C VAL A 24 -11.16 11.79 -34.27
N ASP A 25 -12.24 11.44 -34.95
CA ASP A 25 -13.10 10.30 -34.59
C ASP A 25 -12.30 8.99 -34.53
N ALA A 26 -12.14 8.47 -33.30
CA ALA A 26 -11.40 7.26 -33.01
C ALA A 26 -12.33 6.04 -32.83
N GLY A 27 -13.62 6.17 -33.17
CA GLY A 27 -14.62 5.12 -33.04
C GLY A 27 -15.24 5.10 -31.65
N THR A 28 -15.52 3.90 -31.15
CA THR A 28 -16.23 3.70 -29.87
C THR A 28 -15.49 2.74 -28.94
N LEU A 29 -15.88 2.69 -27.67
CA LEU A 29 -15.30 1.75 -26.69
C LEU A 29 -15.41 0.28 -27.16
N TYR A 30 -16.48 -0.07 -27.86
CA TYR A 30 -16.66 -1.43 -28.38
C TYR A 30 -16.19 -1.65 -29.82
N LYS A 31 -15.95 -0.57 -30.58
CA LYS A 31 -15.47 -0.61 -31.97
C LYS A 31 -14.44 0.51 -32.21
N PRO A 32 -13.26 0.44 -31.57
CA PRO A 32 -12.24 1.46 -31.75
C PRO A 32 -11.62 1.38 -33.15
N LYS A 33 -11.33 2.53 -33.75
CA LYS A 33 -10.63 2.65 -35.03
C LYS A 33 -9.12 2.55 -34.81
N VAL A 34 -8.62 1.31 -34.83
CA VAL A 34 -7.22 0.98 -34.53
C VAL A 34 -6.22 1.81 -35.33
N ASP A 35 -6.43 1.97 -36.65
CA ASP A 35 -5.50 2.71 -37.52
C ASP A 35 -5.37 4.19 -37.12
N VAL A 36 -6.48 4.83 -36.72
CA VAL A 36 -6.49 6.23 -36.25
C VAL A 36 -5.72 6.35 -34.95
N ILE A 37 -5.94 5.41 -34.03
CA ILE A 37 -5.29 5.38 -32.71
C ILE A 37 -3.77 5.16 -32.87
N LEU A 38 -3.36 4.25 -33.75
CA LEU A 38 -1.95 3.99 -34.02
C LEU A 38 -1.27 5.22 -34.65
N ASP A 39 -1.88 5.84 -35.66
CA ASP A 39 -1.37 7.05 -36.33
C ASP A 39 -1.12 8.20 -35.34
N LYS A 40 -1.99 8.36 -34.34
CA LYS A 40 -1.91 9.44 -33.34
C LYS A 40 -1.14 9.10 -32.08
N SER A 41 -0.70 7.86 -31.91
CA SER A 41 0.07 7.45 -30.73
C SER A 41 1.56 7.65 -30.90
N SER A 42 2.30 7.75 -29.80
CA SER A 42 3.77 7.86 -29.78
C SER A 42 4.41 6.71 -28.98
N GLN A 43 5.69 6.44 -29.19
CA GLN A 43 6.39 5.39 -28.45
C GLN A 43 6.32 5.62 -26.94
N SER A 44 6.00 4.56 -26.20
CA SER A 44 5.94 4.58 -24.75
C SER A 44 7.33 4.57 -24.12
N SER A 45 7.55 5.48 -23.17
CA SER A 45 8.71 5.42 -22.25
C SER A 45 8.30 4.89 -20.88
N PHE A 46 9.27 4.53 -20.03
CA PHE A 46 9.02 4.16 -18.63
C PHE A 46 10.00 4.83 -17.68
N GLY A 47 9.60 4.96 -16.41
CA GLY A 47 10.44 5.54 -15.36
C GLY A 47 11.48 4.55 -14.84
N ARG A 48 12.72 5.00 -14.71
CA ARG A 48 13.82 4.29 -14.03
C ARG A 48 14.51 5.27 -13.08
N GLY A 49 14.16 5.19 -11.80
CA GLY A 49 14.58 6.19 -10.82
C GLY A 49 14.02 7.58 -11.17
N SER A 50 14.90 8.56 -11.37
CA SER A 50 14.52 9.94 -11.73
C SER A 50 14.46 10.23 -13.24
N LYS A 51 14.65 9.22 -14.10
CA LYS A 51 14.73 9.39 -15.55
C LYS A 51 13.63 8.60 -16.26
N ASN A 52 13.19 9.11 -17.41
CA ASN A 52 12.42 8.33 -18.37
C ASN A 52 13.37 7.68 -19.37
N VAL A 53 13.12 6.41 -19.67
CA VAL A 53 13.95 5.57 -20.54
C VAL A 53 13.09 4.99 -21.65
N LEU A 54 13.67 4.94 -22.85
CA LEU A 54 13.14 4.18 -23.99
C LEU A 54 14.01 2.92 -24.14
N ASP A 55 13.44 1.77 -23.81
CA ASP A 55 14.08 0.46 -23.97
C ASP A 55 12.99 -0.54 -24.36
N GLU A 56 12.97 -0.91 -25.64
CA GLU A 56 11.95 -1.79 -26.22
C GLU A 56 12.04 -3.24 -25.74
N SER A 57 13.16 -3.63 -25.11
CA SER A 57 13.29 -4.96 -24.48
C SER A 57 12.55 -5.06 -23.15
N TYR A 58 12.27 -3.91 -22.52
CA TYR A 58 11.56 -3.82 -21.25
C TYR A 58 10.12 -3.32 -21.45
N ARG A 59 9.91 -2.33 -22.34
CA ARG A 59 8.59 -1.85 -22.72
C ARG A 59 8.55 -1.56 -24.22
N SER A 60 7.74 -2.34 -24.93
CA SER A 60 7.40 -2.10 -26.33
C SER A 60 5.92 -1.83 -26.46
N GLY A 61 5.56 -0.58 -26.74
CA GLY A 61 4.17 -0.16 -26.88
C GLY A 61 4.08 1.32 -27.19
N ARG A 62 2.88 1.80 -27.48
CA ARG A 62 2.59 3.20 -27.82
C ARG A 62 1.59 3.78 -26.84
N GLU A 63 1.59 5.10 -26.69
CA GLU A 63 0.68 5.80 -25.80
C GLU A 63 0.17 7.11 -26.40
N ILE A 64 -1.02 7.52 -25.95
CA ILE A 64 -1.66 8.81 -26.23
C ILE A 64 -1.97 9.45 -24.88
N PRO A 65 -1.52 10.69 -24.60
CA PRO A 65 -1.81 11.35 -23.33
C PRO A 65 -3.29 11.72 -23.22
N ALA A 66 -3.83 11.76 -22.00
CA ALA A 66 -5.24 12.11 -21.78
C ALA A 66 -5.67 13.46 -22.37
N ALA A 67 -4.76 14.43 -22.48
CA ALA A 67 -5.03 15.74 -23.07
C ALA A 67 -5.48 15.65 -24.54
N ASP A 68 -5.09 14.59 -25.25
CA ASP A 68 -5.44 14.36 -26.64
C ASP A 68 -6.65 13.43 -26.80
N ILE A 69 -7.34 13.06 -25.72
CA ILE A 69 -8.47 12.11 -25.77
C ILE A 69 -9.76 12.85 -25.40
N GLY A 70 -10.68 12.96 -26.36
CA GLY A 70 -12.03 13.44 -26.12
C GLY A 70 -12.97 12.28 -25.84
N ILE A 71 -13.43 12.13 -24.60
CA ILE A 71 -14.40 11.08 -24.22
C ILE A 71 -15.42 11.63 -23.23
N ASN A 72 -16.67 11.14 -23.32
CA ASN A 72 -17.75 11.56 -22.43
C ASN A 72 -17.47 11.15 -20.98
N ASN A 73 -17.72 12.09 -20.04
CA ASN A 73 -17.61 11.86 -18.60
C ASN A 73 -18.51 10.75 -18.07
N GLU A 74 -19.56 10.35 -18.78
CA GLU A 74 -20.40 9.18 -18.48
C GLU A 74 -19.56 7.91 -18.20
N VAL A 75 -18.41 7.75 -18.89
CA VAL A 75 -17.48 6.64 -18.63
C VAL A 75 -16.92 6.73 -17.21
N GLN A 76 -16.45 7.91 -16.82
CA GLN A 76 -15.87 8.13 -15.49
C GLN A 76 -16.92 7.95 -14.39
N GLU A 77 -18.14 8.46 -14.59
CA GLU A 77 -19.23 8.35 -13.61
C GLU A 77 -19.61 6.89 -13.32
N MET A 78 -19.70 6.05 -14.36
CA MET A 78 -20.01 4.63 -14.18
C MET A 78 -18.87 3.87 -13.50
N LEU A 79 -17.62 4.12 -13.90
CA LEU A 79 -16.46 3.50 -13.25
C LEU A 79 -16.33 3.94 -11.79
N LEU A 80 -16.69 5.18 -11.46
CA LEU A 80 -16.60 5.72 -10.11
C LEU A 80 -17.52 5.01 -9.13
N TYR A 81 -18.74 4.65 -9.56
CA TYR A 81 -19.66 3.88 -8.74
C TYR A 81 -19.06 2.53 -8.32
N ASP A 82 -18.52 1.78 -9.28
CA ASP A 82 -17.93 0.47 -9.05
C ASP A 82 -16.65 0.57 -8.21
N VAL A 83 -15.78 1.54 -8.49
CA VAL A 83 -14.55 1.79 -7.71
C VAL A 83 -14.86 2.10 -6.24
N ASN A 84 -15.83 2.98 -5.99
CA ASN A 84 -16.28 3.30 -4.63
C ASN A 84 -16.89 2.08 -3.95
N THR A 85 -17.69 1.29 -4.67
CA THR A 85 -18.38 0.14 -4.09
C THR A 85 -17.43 -0.98 -3.72
N PHE A 86 -16.51 -1.35 -4.63
CA PHE A 86 -15.74 -2.57 -4.49
C PHE A 86 -14.33 -2.37 -3.94
N MET A 87 -13.71 -1.20 -4.12
CA MET A 87 -12.33 -0.96 -3.70
C MET A 87 -12.19 0.09 -2.60
N PHE A 88 -12.93 1.20 -2.69
CA PHE A 88 -12.84 2.32 -1.74
C PHE A 88 -14.17 2.65 -1.03
N PRO A 89 -14.83 1.68 -0.38
CA PRO A 89 -16.13 1.91 0.26
C PRO A 89 -16.05 3.01 1.32
N GLY A 90 -16.99 3.96 1.24
CA GLY A 90 -17.11 5.07 2.19
C GLY A 90 -16.09 6.20 2.03
N ARG A 91 -15.19 6.12 1.04
CA ARG A 91 -14.23 7.18 0.73
C ARG A 91 -14.73 8.06 -0.41
N GLU A 92 -14.28 9.30 -0.40
CA GLU A 92 -14.47 10.20 -1.53
C GLU A 92 -13.32 9.98 -2.52
N VAL A 93 -13.66 9.62 -3.75
CA VAL A 93 -12.70 9.23 -4.79
C VAL A 93 -12.99 10.03 -6.05
N ASN A 94 -11.92 10.36 -6.76
CA ASN A 94 -11.97 10.91 -8.11
C ASN A 94 -11.22 9.98 -9.07
N ILE A 95 -11.71 9.83 -10.30
CA ILE A 95 -11.06 9.05 -11.36
C ILE A 95 -10.65 9.99 -12.46
N LYS A 96 -9.37 9.98 -12.84
CA LYS A 96 -8.83 10.85 -13.88
C LYS A 96 -8.23 10.02 -15.00
N LEU A 97 -8.67 10.25 -16.24
CA LEU A 97 -8.01 9.66 -17.40
C LEU A 97 -6.56 10.13 -17.42
N TYR A 98 -5.63 9.19 -17.52
CA TYR A 98 -4.20 9.49 -17.56
C TYR A 98 -3.65 9.36 -18.99
N LYS A 99 -3.90 8.22 -19.62
CA LYS A 99 -3.47 7.94 -20.99
C LYS A 99 -4.22 6.78 -21.60
N LEU A 100 -4.05 6.60 -22.90
CA LEU A 100 -4.38 5.38 -23.63
C LEU A 100 -3.08 4.67 -23.99
N ALA A 101 -2.98 3.37 -23.68
CA ALA A 101 -1.87 2.51 -24.02
C ALA A 101 -2.25 1.53 -25.13
N VAL A 102 -1.36 1.34 -26.09
CA VAL A 102 -1.53 0.49 -27.27
C VAL A 102 -0.38 -0.49 -27.36
N TYR A 103 -0.69 -1.77 -27.56
CA TYR A 103 0.28 -2.82 -27.80
C TYR A 103 -0.09 -3.56 -29.09
N GLU A 104 0.75 -3.39 -30.11
CA GLU A 104 0.69 -4.18 -31.33
C GLU A 104 1.32 -5.58 -31.11
N THR A 105 1.32 -6.43 -32.12
CA THR A 105 1.95 -7.76 -32.03
C THR A 105 3.41 -7.67 -31.59
N GLY A 106 3.79 -8.45 -30.58
CA GLY A 106 5.10 -8.39 -29.91
C GLY A 106 5.22 -7.31 -28.84
N GLY A 107 4.30 -6.35 -28.80
CA GLY A 107 4.22 -5.32 -27.77
C GLY A 107 4.01 -5.93 -26.39
N HIS A 108 4.70 -5.40 -25.39
CA HIS A 108 4.78 -5.90 -24.03
C HIS A 108 5.24 -4.80 -23.06
N PHE A 109 5.10 -5.07 -21.76
CA PHE A 109 5.71 -4.25 -20.71
C PHE A 109 6.05 -5.17 -19.55
N ASP A 110 7.34 -5.38 -19.27
CA ASP A 110 7.81 -6.30 -18.24
C ASP A 110 7.43 -5.85 -16.82
N TRP A 111 7.69 -6.68 -15.82
CA TRP A 111 7.30 -6.46 -14.43
C TRP A 111 7.66 -5.07 -13.90
N HIS A 112 6.65 -4.32 -13.50
CA HIS A 112 6.77 -2.97 -12.96
C HIS A 112 5.65 -2.66 -11.95
N MET A 113 5.83 -1.57 -11.22
CA MET A 113 4.77 -0.89 -10.47
C MET A 113 4.48 0.45 -11.15
N ASP A 114 3.25 0.95 -10.99
CA ASP A 114 2.90 2.25 -11.55
C ASP A 114 3.62 3.38 -10.81
N SER A 115 4.10 4.35 -11.58
CA SER A 115 4.60 5.60 -11.01
C SER A 115 3.42 6.39 -10.43
N THR A 116 3.57 6.85 -9.19
CA THR A 116 2.54 7.68 -8.54
C THR A 116 2.68 9.14 -8.98
N HIS A 117 1.59 9.73 -9.49
CA HIS A 117 1.59 11.10 -10.00
C HIS A 117 1.23 12.16 -8.93
N SER A 118 0.74 11.72 -7.76
CA SER A 118 0.48 12.56 -6.58
C SER A 118 0.26 11.67 -5.35
N ASP A 119 0.30 12.25 -4.15
CA ASP A 119 -0.05 11.52 -2.91
C ASP A 119 -1.50 11.03 -2.90
N LYS A 120 -2.37 11.64 -3.71
CA LYS A 120 -3.77 11.22 -3.83
C LYS A 120 -3.92 10.00 -4.71
N HIS A 121 -2.97 9.72 -5.62
CA HIS A 121 -3.05 8.59 -6.56
C HIS A 121 -2.78 7.27 -5.82
N GLN A 122 -3.84 6.53 -5.51
CA GLN A 122 -3.79 5.32 -4.67
C GLN A 122 -3.98 4.01 -5.46
N ALA A 123 -4.64 4.06 -6.61
CA ALA A 123 -4.87 2.90 -7.46
C ALA A 123 -4.92 3.28 -8.94
N THR A 124 -4.67 2.32 -9.82
CA THR A 124 -4.84 2.43 -11.26
C THR A 124 -6.02 1.57 -11.71
N LEU A 125 -6.82 2.12 -12.62
CA LEU A 125 -7.88 1.41 -13.33
C LEU A 125 -7.50 1.28 -14.80
N LEU A 126 -7.52 0.04 -15.30
CA LEU A 126 -7.35 -0.28 -16.70
C LEU A 126 -8.71 -0.68 -17.28
N LEU A 127 -9.13 0.01 -18.33
CA LEU A 127 -10.32 -0.29 -19.12
C LEU A 127 -9.87 -0.73 -20.53
N ALA A 128 -9.95 -2.02 -20.80
CA ALA A 128 -9.66 -2.58 -22.12
C ALA A 128 -10.77 -2.19 -23.11
N LEU A 129 -10.37 -1.73 -24.30
CA LEU A 129 -11.29 -1.50 -25.41
C LEU A 129 -11.49 -2.82 -26.17
N ASN A 130 -12.67 -3.02 -26.74
CA ASN A 130 -13.06 -4.28 -27.38
C ASN A 130 -12.44 -4.45 -28.78
N THR A 131 -11.12 -4.51 -28.85
CA THR A 131 -10.40 -5.01 -30.03
C THR A 131 -10.31 -6.54 -29.97
N SER A 132 -10.13 -7.19 -31.11
CA SER A 132 -9.76 -8.62 -31.11
C SER A 132 -8.24 -8.72 -31.00
N TRP A 133 -7.74 -9.38 -29.95
CA TRP A 133 -6.32 -9.71 -29.79
C TRP A 133 -6.14 -11.07 -29.09
N ASP A 134 -4.96 -11.68 -29.25
CA ASP A 134 -4.51 -12.86 -28.51
C ASP A 134 -3.15 -12.57 -27.86
N GLY A 135 -2.86 -13.19 -26.71
CA GLY A 135 -1.74 -12.78 -25.85
C GLY A 135 -2.01 -11.44 -25.16
N GLY A 136 -0.97 -10.68 -24.79
CA GLY A 136 -1.19 -9.33 -24.23
C GLY A 136 -1.77 -9.30 -22.82
N ASN A 137 -1.83 -10.45 -22.12
CA ASN A 137 -2.53 -10.55 -20.85
C ASN A 137 -1.89 -9.61 -19.80
N LEU A 138 -2.73 -8.89 -19.06
CA LEU A 138 -2.29 -8.26 -17.82
C LEU A 138 -2.03 -9.35 -16.77
N ALA A 139 -0.76 -9.68 -16.55
CA ALA A 139 -0.35 -10.58 -15.49
C ALA A 139 -0.08 -9.77 -14.23
N LEU A 140 -0.95 -9.96 -13.23
CA LEU A 140 -0.70 -9.50 -11.87
C LEU A 140 0.12 -10.58 -11.15
N ARG A 141 1.13 -10.21 -10.35
CA ARG A 141 1.97 -11.18 -9.62
C ARG A 141 1.14 -12.01 -8.61
N ARG A 142 -0.13 -11.65 -8.40
CA ARG A 142 -1.15 -12.40 -7.65
C ARG A 142 -2.28 -12.82 -8.61
N LYS A 143 -2.27 -14.09 -9.01
CA LYS A 143 -3.16 -14.78 -9.99
C LYS A 143 -4.45 -14.04 -10.38
N GLY A 144 -4.50 -13.57 -11.62
CA GLY A 144 -5.72 -13.08 -12.29
C GLY A 144 -5.63 -13.17 -13.82
N ILE A 145 -6.78 -13.39 -14.47
CA ILE A 145 -7.00 -13.29 -15.92
C ILE A 145 -7.84 -12.03 -16.15
N GLU A 146 -7.59 -11.28 -17.22
CA GLU A 146 -8.19 -9.97 -17.47
C GLU A 146 -9.71 -10.03 -17.75
N THR A 147 -10.45 -9.02 -17.29
CA THR A 147 -11.82 -8.66 -17.67
C THR A 147 -11.81 -7.28 -18.32
N LEU A 148 -12.90 -6.83 -18.95
CA LEU A 148 -13.00 -5.52 -19.62
C LEU A 148 -12.47 -4.36 -18.77
N ALA A 149 -12.67 -4.38 -17.45
CA ALA A 149 -12.05 -3.44 -16.52
C ALA A 149 -11.43 -4.14 -15.30
N VAL A 150 -10.26 -3.65 -14.88
CA VAL A 150 -9.54 -4.10 -13.69
C VAL A 150 -8.96 -2.92 -12.94
N VAL A 151 -9.00 -2.97 -11.62
CA VAL A 151 -8.47 -1.95 -10.73
C VAL A 151 -7.48 -2.59 -9.77
N PHE A 152 -6.34 -1.95 -9.52
CA PHE A 152 -5.33 -2.43 -8.57
C PHE A 152 -4.60 -1.27 -7.91
N TYR A 153 -4.08 -1.49 -6.68
CA TYR A 153 -3.32 -0.45 -5.98
C TYR A 153 -2.01 -0.15 -6.71
N THR A 154 -1.52 1.09 -6.61
CA THR A 154 -0.31 1.54 -7.34
C THR A 154 0.97 0.75 -7.00
N ASP A 155 1.02 0.13 -5.83
CA ASP A 155 2.09 -0.75 -5.36
C ASP A 155 1.89 -2.23 -5.78
N THR A 156 0.94 -2.50 -6.66
CA THR A 156 0.76 -3.82 -7.27
C THR A 156 1.70 -3.99 -8.44
N GLU A 157 2.62 -4.94 -8.31
CA GLU A 157 3.49 -5.32 -9.41
C GLU A 157 2.73 -6.09 -10.49
N HIS A 158 2.89 -5.65 -11.73
CA HIS A 158 2.18 -6.19 -12.88
C HIS A 158 3.02 -6.12 -14.16
N ARG A 159 2.64 -6.91 -15.16
CA ARG A 159 3.22 -6.87 -16.51
C ARG A 159 2.17 -7.07 -17.58
N VAL A 160 2.48 -6.64 -18.80
CA VAL A 160 1.73 -6.96 -20.01
C VAL A 160 2.54 -8.00 -20.78
N GLU A 161 2.02 -9.21 -20.88
CA GLU A 161 2.63 -10.27 -21.71
C GLU A 161 2.69 -9.85 -23.18
N PRO A 162 3.59 -10.42 -23.99
CA PRO A 162 3.61 -10.15 -25.43
C PRO A 162 2.26 -10.42 -26.10
N VAL A 163 1.78 -9.45 -26.87
CA VAL A 163 0.63 -9.63 -27.78
C VAL A 163 1.05 -10.60 -28.89
N LYS A 164 0.30 -11.68 -29.07
CA LYS A 164 0.56 -12.71 -30.09
C LYS A 164 -0.09 -12.37 -31.44
N SER A 165 -1.28 -11.76 -31.42
CA SER A 165 -1.95 -11.26 -32.62
C SER A 165 -2.96 -10.17 -32.27
N GLY A 166 -3.30 -9.31 -33.24
CA GLY A 166 -4.21 -8.18 -33.04
C GLY A 166 -3.53 -6.99 -32.36
N VAL A 167 -4.34 -6.10 -31.79
CA VAL A 167 -3.88 -4.88 -31.10
C VAL A 167 -4.64 -4.73 -29.78
N ARG A 168 -3.90 -4.67 -28.67
CA ARG A 168 -4.47 -4.44 -27.33
C ARG A 168 -4.51 -2.94 -27.06
N ILE A 169 -5.69 -2.41 -26.75
CA ILE A 169 -5.90 -0.98 -26.47
C ILE A 169 -6.54 -0.83 -25.09
N VAL A 170 -5.95 0.02 -24.24
CA VAL A 170 -6.40 0.19 -22.86
C VAL A 170 -6.41 1.67 -22.49
N LEU A 171 -7.52 2.13 -21.93
CA LEU A 171 -7.60 3.40 -21.21
C LEU A 171 -7.10 3.19 -19.77
N GLN A 172 -6.11 3.98 -19.36
CA GLN A 172 -5.57 3.98 -18.01
C GLN A 172 -6.09 5.21 -17.26
N TYR A 173 -6.66 4.99 -16.08
CA TYR A 173 -7.15 6.02 -15.19
C TYR A 173 -6.42 5.98 -13.84
N ASP A 174 -6.05 7.16 -13.35
CA ASP A 174 -5.58 7.37 -11.99
C ASP A 174 -6.79 7.46 -11.04
N ILE A 175 -6.79 6.67 -9.98
CA ILE A 175 -7.77 6.77 -8.89
C ILE A 175 -7.16 7.60 -7.76
N GLN A 176 -7.80 8.73 -7.48
CA GLN A 176 -7.39 9.68 -6.47
C GLN A 176 -8.32 9.64 -5.25
N VAL A 177 -7.79 9.28 -4.07
CA VAL A 177 -8.53 9.37 -2.80
C VAL A 177 -8.46 10.80 -2.28
N LEU A 178 -9.62 11.42 -2.05
CA LEU A 178 -9.73 12.79 -1.55
C LEU A 178 -9.80 12.78 -0.03
N LYS A 179 -9.09 13.72 0.62
CA LYS A 179 -9.23 13.93 2.06
C LYS A 179 -10.58 14.58 2.31
N LYS A 180 -11.38 13.99 3.21
CA LYS A 180 -12.48 14.73 3.81
C LYS A 180 -11.89 15.93 4.57
N PRO A 181 -12.40 17.15 4.39
CA PRO A 181 -12.02 18.26 5.25
C PRO A 181 -12.30 17.86 6.69
N ARG A 182 -11.32 18.02 7.59
CA ARG A 182 -11.59 17.89 9.02
C ARG A 182 -12.63 18.96 9.40
N ALA A 183 -13.61 18.62 10.24
CA ALA A 183 -14.59 19.57 10.74
C ALA A 183 -13.89 20.83 11.31
N ASP A 184 -12.72 20.62 11.92
CA ASP A 184 -11.85 21.61 12.55
C ASP A 184 -11.24 22.66 11.58
N GLU A 185 -11.31 22.45 10.25
CA GLU A 185 -10.84 23.46 9.26
C GLU A 185 -11.92 24.49 8.88
N LYS A 186 -13.20 24.19 9.14
CA LYS A 186 -14.28 25.19 8.95
C LYS A 186 -14.35 26.20 10.10
N ASP A 187 -13.94 25.81 11.30
CA ASP A 187 -14.04 26.64 12.50
C ASP A 187 -12.85 27.60 12.71
N LYS A 188 -11.83 27.57 11.84
CA LYS A 188 -10.71 28.53 11.90
C LYS A 188 -10.96 29.86 11.20
N LYS A 189 -12.13 30.06 10.57
CA LYS A 189 -12.47 31.32 9.88
C LYS A 189 -13.54 32.18 10.55
N GLU A 190 -14.20 31.72 11.60
CA GLU A 190 -15.14 32.56 12.34
C GLU A 190 -14.97 32.40 13.85
N GLY A 191 -14.72 33.52 14.53
CA GLY A 191 -15.19 33.69 15.91
C GLY A 191 -14.21 33.40 17.03
N ASN A 192 -13.14 34.20 17.09
CA ASN A 192 -12.45 34.51 18.34
C ASN A 192 -13.44 35.05 19.39
N LYS A 193 -13.77 34.29 20.44
CA LYS A 193 -14.35 34.83 21.69
C LYS A 193 -14.07 33.90 22.88
N LYS A 194 -13.15 34.35 23.75
CA LYS A 194 -12.93 33.91 25.13
C LYS A 194 -14.21 34.00 25.96
N VAL A 195 -14.43 33.01 26.85
CA VAL A 195 -14.80 33.22 28.27
C VAL A 195 -14.19 32.08 29.11
N GLU A 196 -13.66 32.44 30.27
CA GLU A 196 -12.99 31.62 31.30
C GLU A 196 -13.95 31.25 32.46
N GLY A 197 -13.63 30.15 33.18
CA GLY A 197 -14.03 29.83 34.57
C GLY A 197 -15.29 28.97 34.75
N ALA A 198 -15.44 28.07 35.72
CA ALA A 198 -14.59 27.60 36.84
C ALA A 198 -15.21 26.28 37.41
N ASP A 199 -14.50 25.72 38.40
CA ASP A 199 -14.53 24.42 39.09
C ASP A 199 -15.85 23.93 39.76
N GLU A 200 -15.96 22.59 39.98
CA GLU A 200 -16.11 21.87 41.29
C GLU A 200 -16.81 20.48 41.18
N GLU A 201 -16.12 19.44 41.70
CA GLU A 201 -16.52 18.28 42.58
C GLU A 201 -17.90 17.58 42.41
N SER A 202 -18.17 16.28 42.67
CA SER A 202 -17.57 15.16 43.45
C SER A 202 -18.22 13.78 43.11
N GLU A 203 -17.61 12.71 43.64
CA GLU A 203 -18.14 11.44 44.24
C GLU A 203 -18.78 10.27 43.43
N ASP A 204 -18.01 9.17 43.40
CA ASP A 204 -18.20 7.83 44.01
C ASP A 204 -19.23 6.79 43.51
N GLY A 205 -18.79 5.51 43.45
CA GLY A 205 -19.65 4.35 43.19
C GLY A 205 -18.92 3.09 42.67
N ASN A 206 -18.50 2.22 43.60
CA ASN A 206 -17.96 0.85 43.45
C ASN A 206 -18.81 -0.11 42.58
N GLU A 207 -18.17 -1.13 41.97
CA GLU A 207 -18.30 -2.55 42.37
C GLU A 207 -17.37 -3.48 41.57
N GLU A 208 -16.87 -4.48 42.28
CA GLU A 208 -15.87 -5.50 41.91
C GLU A 208 -16.50 -6.64 41.09
N GLU A 209 -15.68 -7.39 40.35
CA GLU A 209 -15.81 -8.85 40.28
C GLU A 209 -14.50 -9.49 39.77
N GLU A 210 -13.88 -10.28 40.65
CA GLU A 210 -12.75 -11.17 40.37
C GLU A 210 -13.21 -12.42 39.62
N GLN A 211 -12.35 -12.93 38.73
CA GLN A 211 -12.23 -14.39 38.54
C GLN A 211 -10.83 -14.75 38.01
N SER A 212 -10.13 -15.51 38.85
CA SER A 212 -8.85 -16.20 38.61
C SER A 212 -8.99 -17.32 37.58
N GLU A 213 -7.91 -17.66 36.87
CA GLU A 213 -7.48 -19.07 36.75
C GLU A 213 -6.07 -19.24 36.13
N ALA A 214 -5.29 -20.05 36.85
CA ALA A 214 -4.18 -20.96 36.49
C ALA A 214 -2.99 -20.50 35.63
N GLU A 215 -1.82 -20.63 36.27
CA GLU A 215 -0.46 -20.65 35.70
C GLU A 215 -0.20 -21.99 35.00
N ASP A 216 0.43 -21.95 33.83
CA ASP A 216 1.24 -23.05 33.31
C ASP A 216 2.54 -22.45 32.74
N GLU A 217 3.67 -22.84 33.33
CA GLU A 217 5.03 -22.72 32.77
C GLU A 217 5.20 -23.75 31.65
N ASP A 218 5.52 -23.37 30.42
CA ASP A 218 6.43 -24.18 29.58
C ASP A 218 6.96 -23.45 28.34
N ASP A 219 8.19 -23.85 28.02
CA ASP A 219 9.11 -23.63 26.89
C ASP A 219 9.13 -22.33 26.05
N GLY A 220 10.34 -21.75 25.97
CA GLY A 220 10.65 -20.51 25.27
C GLY A 220 10.75 -20.63 23.75
N TYR A 221 9.68 -21.07 23.09
CA TYR A 221 9.50 -20.90 21.66
C TYR A 221 8.01 -20.66 21.33
N GLU A 222 7.53 -19.42 21.53
CA GLU A 222 6.08 -19.17 21.42
C GLU A 222 5.57 -19.13 19.94
N PRO A 223 4.65 -20.03 19.53
CA PRO A 223 4.10 -20.13 18.16
C PRO A 223 3.17 -18.98 17.72
N TRP A 224 3.13 -17.86 18.45
CA TRP A 224 2.20 -16.76 18.14
C TRP A 224 2.68 -15.89 16.98
N MET A 225 3.99 -15.88 16.66
CA MET A 225 4.49 -15.25 15.44
C MET A 225 3.77 -15.84 14.23
N ASP A 226 3.65 -17.17 14.18
CA ASP A 226 2.92 -17.85 13.11
C ASP A 226 1.42 -17.55 13.14
N ASN A 227 0.79 -17.34 14.31
CA ASN A 227 -0.63 -16.99 14.36
C ASN A 227 -0.93 -15.58 13.86
N ILE A 228 -0.16 -14.54 14.26
CA ILE A 228 -0.31 -13.21 13.66
C ILE A 228 -0.06 -13.31 12.16
N MET A 229 1.01 -14.00 11.74
CA MET A 229 1.40 -14.18 10.34
C MET A 229 0.34 -14.92 9.51
N LEU A 230 -0.25 -15.98 10.05
CA LEU A 230 -1.28 -16.81 9.43
C LEU A 230 -2.60 -16.02 9.30
N HIS A 231 -3.00 -15.28 10.33
CA HIS A 231 -4.22 -14.49 10.32
C HIS A 231 -4.12 -13.20 9.49
N TYR A 232 -2.92 -12.60 9.36
CA TYR A 232 -2.67 -11.49 8.44
C TYR A 232 -2.65 -11.95 6.97
N SER A 233 -2.09 -13.14 6.70
CA SER A 233 -1.87 -13.66 5.34
C SER A 233 -3.08 -14.38 4.73
N LYS A 234 -4.00 -14.93 5.54
CA LYS A 234 -5.22 -15.63 5.07
C LYS A 234 -6.30 -14.70 4.46
N ARG A 235 -6.09 -13.39 4.40
CA ARG A 235 -7.07 -12.37 3.95
C ARG A 235 -7.25 -12.27 2.42
N LEU A 236 -6.81 -13.25 1.63
CA LEU A 236 -6.61 -13.11 0.17
C LEU A 236 -7.46 -14.03 -0.74
N GLU A 237 -8.40 -14.82 -0.22
CA GLU A 237 -9.27 -15.67 -1.07
C GLU A 237 -10.73 -15.19 -1.04
N VAL A 238 -11.32 -14.96 -2.22
CA VAL A 238 -12.67 -14.38 -2.47
C VAL A 238 -13.71 -15.54 -2.51
N LYS A 239 -14.96 -15.57 -1.98
CA LYS A 239 -16.10 -14.62 -1.83
C LYS A 239 -17.00 -15.00 -0.63
N GLY A 240 -17.67 -14.02 0.01
CA GLY A 240 -18.94 -14.22 0.75
C GLY A 240 -19.07 -13.49 2.10
N VAL A 241 -20.27 -13.50 2.70
CA VAL A 241 -20.55 -13.03 4.09
C VAL A 241 -19.62 -13.69 5.12
N ALA A 242 -19.20 -14.93 4.82
CA ALA A 242 -18.21 -15.68 5.58
C ALA A 242 -16.83 -15.00 5.66
N GLN A 243 -16.45 -14.17 4.68
CA GLN A 243 -15.16 -13.47 4.67
C GLN A 243 -15.19 -12.24 5.56
N THR A 244 -16.30 -11.48 5.61
CA THR A 244 -16.42 -10.35 6.55
C THR A 244 -16.28 -10.85 8.00
N THR A 245 -16.95 -11.96 8.33
CA THR A 245 -16.81 -12.61 9.63
C THR A 245 -15.41 -13.18 9.89
N ALA A 246 -14.72 -13.69 8.86
CA ALA A 246 -13.34 -14.18 8.99
C ALA A 246 -12.32 -13.04 9.14
N ASP A 247 -12.52 -11.93 8.43
CA ASP A 247 -11.70 -10.73 8.52
C ASP A 247 -11.89 -10.07 9.89
N ASP A 248 -13.12 -10.03 10.43
CA ASP A 248 -13.41 -9.52 11.78
C ASP A 248 -12.79 -10.44 12.84
N ALA A 249 -12.93 -11.77 12.72
CA ALA A 249 -12.27 -12.72 13.62
C ALA A 249 -10.74 -12.59 13.57
N ALA A 250 -10.15 -12.40 12.38
CA ALA A 250 -8.72 -12.17 12.22
C ALA A 250 -8.27 -10.84 12.82
N GLN A 251 -9.09 -9.77 12.73
CA GLN A 251 -8.81 -8.49 13.40
C GLN A 251 -8.86 -8.66 14.91
N GLN A 252 -9.87 -9.34 15.44
CA GLN A 252 -9.98 -9.60 16.88
C GLN A 252 -8.83 -10.46 17.39
N ALA A 253 -8.38 -11.46 16.64
CA ALA A 253 -7.20 -12.24 16.98
C ALA A 253 -5.95 -11.34 17.10
N VAL A 254 -5.71 -10.45 16.14
CA VAL A 254 -4.58 -9.51 16.18
C VAL A 254 -4.70 -8.56 17.37
N ILE A 255 -5.88 -8.00 17.62
CA ILE A 255 -6.17 -7.15 18.78
C ILE A 255 -5.86 -7.87 20.09
N SER A 256 -6.33 -9.11 20.25
CA SER A 256 -6.09 -9.94 21.44
C SER A 256 -4.60 -10.21 21.67
N VAL A 257 -3.83 -10.48 20.60
CA VAL A 257 -2.38 -10.64 20.73
C VAL A 257 -1.73 -9.32 21.18
N ILE A 258 -2.09 -8.19 20.57
CA ILE A 258 -1.56 -6.87 20.98
C ILE A 258 -1.88 -6.59 22.47
N LYS A 259 -3.10 -6.90 22.93
CA LYS A 259 -3.47 -6.80 24.36
C LYS A 259 -2.55 -7.67 25.23
N LYS A 260 -2.31 -8.93 24.84
CA LYS A 260 -1.41 -9.85 25.56
C LYS A 260 0.00 -9.27 25.67
N MET A 261 0.54 -8.71 24.59
CA MET A 261 1.88 -8.10 24.57
C MET A 261 1.99 -6.90 25.52
N HIS A 262 0.97 -6.04 25.54
CA HIS A 262 0.91 -4.95 26.51
C HIS A 262 0.77 -5.46 27.95
N GLY A 263 -0.01 -6.53 28.19
CA GLY A 263 -0.10 -7.22 29.48
C GLY A 263 1.24 -7.81 29.95
N LYS A 264 2.10 -8.26 29.03
CA LYS A 264 3.47 -8.71 29.29
C LYS A 264 4.48 -7.55 29.48
N GLY A 265 4.03 -6.29 29.41
CA GLY A 265 4.86 -5.10 29.67
C GLY A 265 5.40 -4.38 28.44
N ALA A 266 4.99 -4.76 27.21
CA ALA A 266 5.32 -3.99 26.01
C ALA A 266 4.69 -2.59 26.10
N LYS A 267 5.49 -1.54 25.96
CA LYS A 267 5.00 -0.15 25.98
C LYS A 267 4.42 0.28 24.64
N GLU A 268 4.90 -0.34 23.57
CA GLU A 268 4.49 -0.08 22.20
C GLU A 268 4.68 -1.36 21.40
N VAL A 269 3.64 -1.77 20.69
CA VAL A 269 3.69 -2.86 19.71
C VAL A 269 3.57 -2.23 18.34
N ALA A 270 4.51 -2.53 17.46
CA ALA A 270 4.55 -1.96 16.12
C ALA A 270 4.78 -3.03 15.06
N PHE A 271 4.33 -2.78 13.84
CA PHE A 271 4.54 -3.69 12.73
C PHE A 271 4.57 -2.97 11.39
N ALA A 272 5.31 -3.55 10.44
CA ALA A 272 5.35 -3.09 9.07
C ALA A 272 3.99 -3.30 8.36
N LEU A 273 3.62 -2.35 7.50
CA LEU A 273 2.37 -2.37 6.75
C LEU A 273 2.47 -3.23 5.49
N GLN A 274 1.33 -3.77 5.06
CA GLN A 274 1.23 -4.64 3.89
C GLN A 274 1.37 -3.88 2.57
N HIS A 275 1.09 -2.58 2.56
CA HIS A 275 1.18 -1.74 1.36
C HIS A 275 2.28 -0.69 1.43
N LEU A 276 2.76 -0.25 0.27
CA LEU A 276 3.67 0.89 0.17
C LEU A 276 2.90 2.20 0.24
N TYR A 277 3.43 3.09 1.07
CA TYR A 277 2.97 4.45 1.26
C TYR A 277 4.15 5.41 1.07
N ARG A 278 3.90 6.61 0.51
CA ARG A 278 4.94 7.63 0.42
C ARG A 278 5.20 8.20 1.81
N SER A 279 6.45 8.60 2.07
CA SER A 279 6.87 9.16 3.37
C SER A 279 6.07 10.40 3.77
N ALA A 280 5.63 11.22 2.81
CA ALA A 280 4.80 12.40 3.06
C ALA A 280 3.29 12.09 3.24
N SER A 281 2.86 10.86 2.94
CA SER A 281 1.45 10.51 2.76
C SER A 281 0.97 9.33 3.62
N ILE A 282 1.79 8.75 4.49
CA ILE A 282 1.29 7.70 5.39
C ILE A 282 0.32 8.33 6.40
N SER A 283 -0.96 8.06 6.22
CA SER A 283 -2.03 8.57 7.07
C SER A 283 -3.24 7.63 7.03
N ALA A 284 -4.10 7.73 8.05
CA ALA A 284 -5.27 6.88 8.19
C ALA A 284 -6.17 6.92 6.94
N GLU A 285 -6.30 8.10 6.31
CA GLU A 285 -7.15 8.32 5.14
C GLU A 285 -6.65 7.57 3.89
N TYR A 286 -5.34 7.31 3.82
CA TYR A 286 -4.69 6.68 2.66
C TYR A 286 -4.29 5.23 2.88
N LEU A 287 -4.50 4.65 4.06
CA LEU A 287 -4.30 3.22 4.27
C LEU A 287 -5.09 2.40 3.25
N LYS A 288 -4.49 1.33 2.72
CA LYS A 288 -5.05 0.45 1.69
C LYS A 288 -5.43 -0.89 2.30
N GLY A 289 -6.46 -1.54 1.75
CA GLY A 289 -6.83 -2.92 2.05
C GLY A 289 -6.85 -3.26 3.55
N SER A 290 -6.08 -4.29 3.92
CA SER A 290 -5.97 -4.85 5.27
C SER A 290 -5.41 -3.88 6.31
N ASP A 291 -4.49 -2.99 5.90
CA ASP A 291 -3.90 -1.99 6.79
C ASP A 291 -4.98 -1.04 7.32
N ALA A 292 -5.86 -0.58 6.42
CA ALA A 292 -6.95 0.31 6.78
C ALA A 292 -8.02 -0.37 7.65
N THR A 293 -8.37 -1.62 7.33
CA THR A 293 -9.35 -2.37 8.11
C THR A 293 -8.85 -2.63 9.53
N LEU A 294 -7.59 -3.05 9.69
CA LEU A 294 -7.00 -3.27 11.02
C LEU A 294 -6.85 -1.97 11.81
N TYR A 295 -6.41 -0.89 11.16
CA TYR A 295 -6.31 0.43 11.80
C TYR A 295 -7.65 0.87 12.39
N ASN A 296 -8.74 0.73 11.61
CA ASN A 296 -10.08 1.08 12.09
C ASN A 296 -10.55 0.17 13.23
N ALA A 297 -10.24 -1.13 13.18
CA ALA A 297 -10.60 -2.07 14.23
C ALA A 297 -9.88 -1.78 15.55
N LEU A 298 -8.60 -1.43 15.49
CA LEU A 298 -7.80 -1.02 16.66
C LEU A 298 -8.36 0.26 17.29
N LEU A 299 -8.75 1.25 16.48
CA LEU A 299 -9.39 2.46 17.00
C LEU A 299 -10.78 2.18 17.57
N ALA A 300 -11.57 1.33 16.92
CA ALA A 300 -12.92 0.97 17.35
C ALA A 300 -12.93 0.17 18.66
N SER A 301 -11.84 -0.52 18.99
CA SER A 301 -11.71 -1.23 20.27
C SER A 301 -11.68 -0.26 21.46
N GLY A 302 -11.25 1.00 21.24
CA GLY A 302 -11.15 2.02 22.28
C GLY A 302 -9.98 1.84 23.25
N ASP A 303 -9.24 0.72 23.16
CA ASP A 303 -8.16 0.37 24.09
C ASP A 303 -6.81 1.00 23.75
N PHE A 304 -6.67 1.55 22.54
CA PHE A 304 -5.37 1.88 21.98
C PHE A 304 -5.28 3.29 21.38
N ASP A 305 -4.08 3.86 21.50
CA ASP A 305 -3.61 4.95 20.67
C ASP A 305 -2.79 4.39 19.50
N VAL A 306 -3.25 4.66 18.27
CA VAL A 306 -2.61 4.14 17.04
C VAL A 306 -1.96 5.29 16.27
N SER A 307 -0.70 5.12 15.87
CA SER A 307 0.04 6.08 15.05
C SER A 307 0.71 5.40 13.85
N LEU A 308 0.89 6.16 12.77
CA LEU A 308 1.47 5.68 11.52
C LEU A 308 2.74 6.47 11.21
N HIS A 309 3.83 5.77 10.89
CA HIS A 309 5.09 6.41 10.53
C HIS A 309 5.79 5.66 9.40
N PRO A 310 6.51 6.36 8.51
CA PRO A 310 7.47 5.68 7.65
C PRO A 310 8.57 5.09 8.54
N VAL A 311 9.08 3.93 8.16
CA VAL A 311 10.11 3.20 8.91
C VAL A 311 11.27 2.84 8.01
N ILE A 312 12.48 2.87 8.57
CA ILE A 312 13.66 2.23 8.01
C ILE A 312 13.98 1.02 8.88
N LEU A 313 14.05 -0.14 8.27
CA LEU A 313 14.54 -1.36 8.88
C LEU A 313 15.99 -1.55 8.45
N CYS A 314 16.88 -1.77 9.41
CA CYS A 314 18.28 -2.11 9.16
C CYS A 314 18.51 -3.55 9.62
N GLU A 315 19.13 -4.35 8.77
CA GLU A 315 19.65 -5.66 9.10
C GLU A 315 21.16 -5.61 8.98
N ASP A 316 21.85 -5.72 10.11
CA ASP A 316 23.29 -5.75 10.20
C ASP A 316 23.72 -7.19 10.47
N SER A 317 24.60 -7.75 9.63
CA SER A 317 25.17 -9.07 9.88
C SER A 317 26.70 -9.04 9.84
N GLY A 318 27.34 -9.65 10.84
CA GLY A 318 28.78 -9.63 11.01
C GLY A 318 29.30 -10.82 11.82
N ILE A 319 30.62 -10.90 11.95
CA ILE A 319 31.30 -11.91 12.76
C ILE A 319 32.05 -11.15 13.87
N ASP A 320 31.78 -11.50 15.13
CA ASP A 320 32.56 -11.03 16.28
C ASP A 320 33.40 -12.17 16.90
N GLN A 321 34.00 -11.92 18.06
CA GLN A 321 34.83 -12.91 18.76
C GLN A 321 34.00 -14.08 19.35
N GLU A 322 32.66 -13.98 19.35
CA GLU A 322 31.72 -14.94 19.94
C GLU A 322 30.86 -15.66 18.89
N GLY A 323 30.80 -15.20 17.62
CA GLY A 323 30.17 -15.89 16.50
C GLY A 323 29.56 -14.98 15.44
N TYR A 324 28.54 -15.49 14.74
CA TYR A 324 27.71 -14.70 13.81
C TYR A 324 26.75 -13.82 14.61
N LEU A 325 26.81 -12.50 14.39
CA LEU A 325 25.84 -11.54 14.87
C LEU A 325 24.87 -11.20 13.73
N GLU A 326 23.57 -11.32 13.99
CA GLU A 326 22.50 -10.73 13.18
C GLU A 326 21.69 -9.77 14.07
N ASP A 327 21.89 -8.48 13.88
CA ASP A 327 21.11 -7.45 14.57
C ASP A 327 20.08 -6.83 13.62
N ARG A 328 18.84 -6.66 14.10
CA ARG A 328 17.78 -5.97 13.36
C ARG A 328 17.31 -4.75 14.15
N PHE A 329 17.35 -3.59 13.49
CA PHE A 329 16.91 -2.32 14.06
C PHE A 329 15.82 -1.70 13.22
N VAL A 330 14.88 -1.01 13.87
CA VAL A 330 13.84 -0.25 13.17
C VAL A 330 13.77 1.15 13.73
N TYR A 331 13.83 2.13 12.84
CA TYR A 331 13.72 3.54 13.18
C TYR A 331 12.55 4.17 12.45
N ARG A 332 11.81 5.02 13.16
CA ARG A 332 10.84 5.92 12.51
C ARG A 332 11.62 6.88 11.62
N TYR A 333 11.35 6.85 10.33
CA TYR A 333 11.95 7.77 9.37
C TYR A 333 11.42 9.18 9.62
N ASN A 334 12.34 10.14 9.78
CA ASN A 334 12.00 11.54 9.91
C ASN A 334 12.71 12.33 8.81
N ALA A 335 11.94 12.77 7.80
CA ALA A 335 12.45 13.53 6.67
C ALA A 335 13.20 14.82 7.09
N ALA A 336 12.87 15.41 8.24
CA ALA A 336 13.55 16.61 8.74
C ALA A 336 14.96 16.35 9.31
N ARG A 337 15.32 15.09 9.59
CA ARG A 337 16.66 14.73 10.10
C ARG A 337 17.63 14.25 9.03
N GLY A 338 17.15 14.02 7.81
CA GLY A 338 17.93 13.41 6.73
C GLY A 338 18.37 11.99 7.07
N VAL A 339 18.67 11.19 6.04
CA VAL A 339 19.62 10.10 6.23
C VAL A 339 20.96 10.80 6.44
N LYS A 340 21.42 10.92 7.69
CA LYS A 340 22.82 11.25 7.89
C LYS A 340 23.59 10.08 7.29
N ASP A 341 24.25 10.36 6.18
CA ASP A 341 25.26 9.50 5.59
C ASP A 341 26.49 9.52 6.51
N ASP A 342 26.33 8.97 7.72
CA ASP A 342 27.45 8.71 8.62
C ASP A 342 28.10 7.38 8.18
N SER A 343 28.64 7.36 6.96
CA SER A 343 29.57 6.32 6.48
C SER A 343 30.88 6.26 7.29
N SER A 344 30.99 7.05 8.37
CA SER A 344 32.07 7.04 9.35
C SER A 344 31.61 6.73 10.78
N ALA A 345 30.32 6.51 11.03
CA ALA A 345 29.86 6.03 12.33
C ALA A 345 29.64 4.52 12.24
N SER A 346 30.72 3.75 12.39
CA SER A 346 30.58 2.36 12.81
C SER A 346 29.64 2.33 14.01
N PRO A 347 28.55 1.54 14.00
CA PRO A 347 27.68 1.42 15.15
C PRO A 347 28.48 0.65 16.21
N SER A 348 29.27 1.37 16.99
CA SER A 348 29.87 0.81 18.20
C SER A 348 28.70 0.34 19.06
N PRO A 349 28.68 -0.93 19.51
CA PRO A 349 27.59 -1.44 20.31
C PRO A 349 27.50 -0.54 21.54
N ARG A 350 26.45 0.28 21.61
CA ARG A 350 26.17 1.11 22.78
C ARG A 350 25.73 0.19 23.89
N LYS A 351 26.71 -0.44 24.54
CA LYS A 351 26.55 -1.14 25.81
C LYS A 351 25.83 -0.19 26.77
N ASN A 352 24.68 -0.64 27.29
CA ASN A 352 23.88 -0.03 28.36
C ASN A 352 22.87 1.07 28.03
N GLN A 353 22.24 1.08 26.85
CA GLN A 353 20.89 1.68 26.78
C GLN A 353 19.85 0.60 27.06
N LYS A 354 19.22 0.66 28.25
CA LYS A 354 18.05 -0.16 28.63
C LYS A 354 17.13 -0.29 27.40
N ARG A 355 17.04 -1.48 26.79
CA ARG A 355 16.12 -1.77 25.68
C ARG A 355 14.74 -1.31 26.15
N ARG A 356 14.23 -0.22 25.58
CA ARG A 356 12.84 0.18 25.83
C ARG A 356 11.99 -0.97 25.30
N ALA A 357 11.03 -1.44 26.09
CA ALA A 357 10.13 -2.57 25.79
C ALA A 357 9.19 -2.23 24.62
N ASN A 358 9.77 -1.99 23.45
CA ASN A 358 9.10 -1.70 22.20
C ASN A 358 9.36 -2.91 21.30
N GLU A 359 8.30 -3.45 20.72
CA GLU A 359 8.40 -4.59 19.81
C GLU A 359 8.01 -4.15 18.41
N PHE A 360 8.81 -4.52 17.42
CA PHE A 360 8.52 -4.23 16.01
C PHE A 360 8.53 -5.53 15.21
N HIS A 361 7.47 -5.79 14.46
CA HIS A 361 7.30 -7.01 13.67
C HIS A 361 7.27 -6.72 12.17
N VAL A 362 7.78 -7.65 11.37
CA VAL A 362 7.76 -7.56 9.90
C VAL A 362 6.96 -8.74 9.35
N PRO A 363 5.63 -8.58 9.17
CA PRO A 363 4.82 -9.61 8.55
C PRO A 363 5.34 -10.04 7.16
N GLN A 364 5.18 -11.30 6.76
CA GLN A 364 5.69 -11.82 5.47
C GLN A 364 5.17 -11.04 4.25
N LEU A 365 3.94 -10.51 4.33
CA LEU A 365 3.33 -9.72 3.26
C LEU A 365 3.61 -8.22 3.38
N SER A 366 4.50 -7.80 4.29
CA SER A 366 4.86 -6.39 4.43
C SER A 366 5.49 -5.88 3.16
N ALA A 367 5.01 -4.73 2.67
CA ALA A 367 5.68 -4.08 1.58
C ALA A 367 6.81 -3.22 2.16
N ILE A 368 8.00 -3.81 2.17
CA ILE A 368 9.26 -3.16 2.48
C ILE A 368 10.16 -3.19 1.25
N VAL A 369 10.78 -2.07 0.91
CA VAL A 369 11.60 -1.92 -0.29
C VAL A 369 13.04 -1.73 0.13
N GLU A 370 13.96 -2.53 -0.42
CA GLU A 370 15.39 -2.33 -0.23
C GLU A 370 15.81 -0.96 -0.78
N ILE A 371 16.42 -0.13 0.06
CA ILE A 371 16.89 1.22 -0.29
C ILE A 371 18.41 1.31 -0.30
N SER A 372 19.11 0.40 0.39
CA SER A 372 20.56 0.30 0.39
C SER A 372 20.96 -1.13 0.71
N ARG A 373 22.04 -1.58 0.08
CA ARG A 373 22.63 -2.90 0.29
C ARG A 373 24.14 -2.79 0.28
N GLN A 374 24.74 -3.28 1.34
CA GLN A 374 26.17 -3.50 1.48
C GLN A 374 26.38 -4.97 1.79
N ASP A 375 26.90 -5.72 0.81
CA ASP A 375 27.19 -7.14 0.97
C ASP A 375 28.39 -7.35 1.90
N TYR A 376 28.39 -8.49 2.59
CA TYR A 376 29.55 -8.96 3.33
C TYR A 376 30.74 -9.16 2.38
N VAL A 377 31.92 -8.64 2.74
CA VAL A 377 33.14 -8.79 1.95
C VAL A 377 34.19 -9.55 2.76
N GLU A 378 34.39 -10.82 2.38
CA GLU A 378 35.24 -11.79 3.07
C GLU A 378 36.75 -11.44 3.02
N TYR A 379 37.18 -10.57 2.09
CA TYR A 379 38.60 -10.24 1.84
C TYR A 379 38.96 -8.78 2.16
N THR A 380 38.53 -8.27 3.31
CA THR A 380 38.77 -6.89 3.75
C THR A 380 39.95 -6.82 4.74
N GLY A 381 41.18 -6.68 4.24
CA GLY A 381 42.36 -6.29 5.06
C GLY A 381 42.44 -6.92 6.47
N ASN A 382 42.80 -6.13 7.48
CA ASN A 382 42.82 -6.56 8.90
C ASN A 382 41.48 -6.32 9.64
N GLU A 383 40.42 -5.90 8.93
CA GLU A 383 39.14 -5.49 9.53
C GLU A 383 37.97 -6.08 8.75
N ALA A 384 37.20 -6.97 9.39
CA ALA A 384 35.99 -7.52 8.80
C ALA A 384 34.94 -6.42 8.55
N MET A 385 34.41 -6.34 7.34
CA MET A 385 33.27 -5.48 7.02
C MET A 385 31.96 -6.27 7.18
N SER A 386 31.06 -5.78 8.04
CA SER A 386 29.70 -6.31 8.18
C SER A 386 28.87 -6.04 6.93
N ALA A 387 27.90 -6.91 6.66
CA ALA A 387 26.82 -6.60 5.72
C ALA A 387 25.82 -5.66 6.40
N GLU A 388 25.29 -4.72 5.63
CA GLU A 388 24.23 -3.82 6.07
C GLU A 388 23.16 -3.74 4.97
N TYR A 389 21.93 -4.09 5.32
CA TYR A 389 20.78 -3.98 4.44
C TYR A 389 19.78 -3.00 5.04
N ARG A 390 19.32 -2.03 4.24
CA ARG A 390 18.31 -1.06 4.67
C ARG A 390 17.06 -1.19 3.82
N TYR A 391 15.92 -1.25 4.49
CA TYR A 391 14.60 -1.35 3.87
C TYR A 391 13.71 -0.19 4.31
N PHE A 392 12.91 0.37 3.39
CA PHE A 392 11.91 1.40 3.65
C PHE A 392 10.50 0.80 3.60
N GLY A 393 9.65 1.19 4.54
CA GLY A 393 8.23 0.82 4.52
C GLY A 393 7.37 1.76 5.36
N GLY A 394 6.09 1.42 5.47
CA GLY A 394 5.19 2.02 6.46
C GLY A 394 5.12 1.18 7.73
N GLY A 395 4.94 1.82 8.89
CA GLY A 395 4.75 1.14 10.17
C GLY A 395 3.51 1.65 10.89
N MET A 396 2.77 0.72 11.49
CA MET A 396 1.70 0.99 12.45
C MET A 396 2.23 0.77 13.87
N PHE A 397 1.97 1.71 14.76
CA PHE A 397 2.45 1.72 16.14
C PHE A 397 1.25 1.83 17.07
N VAL A 398 1.11 0.86 17.96
CA VAL A 398 -0.03 0.69 18.86
C VAL A 398 0.45 0.81 20.29
N ARG A 399 -0.16 1.73 21.05
CA ARG A 399 0.09 1.92 22.48
C ARG A 399 -1.21 1.71 23.25
N PRO A 400 -1.15 1.26 24.51
CA PRO A 400 -2.32 1.29 25.38
C PRO A 400 -2.77 2.74 25.57
N LYS A 401 -4.07 2.98 25.47
CA LYS A 401 -4.64 4.27 25.81
C LYS A 401 -4.54 4.45 27.33
N ALA A 402 -4.10 5.62 27.79
CA ALA A 402 -4.14 5.92 29.21
C ALA A 402 -5.61 5.91 29.67
N LYS A 403 -5.91 5.11 30.70
CA LYS A 403 -7.23 5.10 31.36
C LYS A 403 -7.46 6.40 32.11
#